data_AF-A0A920BLQ0-F1
#
_entry.id   AF-A0A920BLQ0-F1
#
_cell.length_a   1.000
_cell.length_b   1.000
_cell.length_c   1.000
_cell.angle_alpha   90.00
_cell.angle_beta   90.00
_cell.angle_gamma   90.00
#
_symmetry.space_group_name_H-M   'P 1'
#
loop_
_entity.id
_entity.type
_entity.pdbx_description
1 polymer ?
#
loop_
_entity_poly.entity_id
_entity_poly.type
_entity_poly.pdbx_seq_one_letter_code
_entity_poly.pdbx_strand_id
1 'polypeptide(L)'
;MNYALYDQPDAVRNLVGFGMPMDQTPPMVLDFSLQMVWGPEIRILADGLGVELDEIRTAVEKRPLEKTIHVDGMGEFEEGTIGALRFEIQGIVNGKKLLVMEHITRIDDDCAPDWPYPPTGQGSHQVQITGKPSLQVTVHGEEHGERGAAGGGNGTAANRIVNAIPAVCEADSGVLHPLDISPLRLGAQIRP
;
A
#
# COMPACT_ATOMS: atom_id res chain seq x y z
N MET A 1 -3.37 5.92 -5.49
CA MET A 1 -3.89 6.96 -4.59
C MET A 1 -3.08 8.24 -4.77
N ASN A 2 -3.72 9.41 -4.67
CA ASN A 2 -3.03 10.71 -4.71
C ASN A 2 -2.42 11.06 -3.34
N TYR A 3 -1.11 11.29 -3.30
CA TYR A 3 -0.33 11.57 -2.09
C TYR A 3 -0.32 13.05 -1.69
N ALA A 4 -0.87 13.94 -2.52
CA ALA A 4 -1.16 15.33 -2.12
C ALA A 4 -2.16 15.41 -0.95
N LEU A 5 -2.85 14.31 -0.64
CA LEU A 5 -3.83 14.20 0.44
C LEU A 5 -3.21 13.90 1.81
N TYR A 6 -1.91 13.58 1.89
CA TYR A 6 -1.23 13.34 3.16
C TYR A 6 -0.72 14.64 3.78
N ASP A 7 -0.77 14.77 5.10
CA ASP A 7 -0.06 15.84 5.82
C ASP A 7 1.32 15.36 6.31
N GLN A 8 2.15 14.90 5.37
CA GLN A 8 3.47 14.31 5.65
C GLN A 8 4.54 14.75 4.63
N PRO A 9 4.87 16.05 4.54
CA PRO A 9 5.74 16.59 3.48
C PRO A 9 7.10 15.90 3.39
N ASP A 10 7.73 15.62 4.54
CA ASP A 10 9.05 14.98 4.58
C ASP A 10 9.02 13.54 4.05
N ALA A 11 7.98 12.77 4.40
CA ALA A 11 7.84 11.40 3.91
C ALA A 11 7.54 11.38 2.41
N VAL A 12 6.60 12.23 1.96
CA VAL A 12 6.21 12.34 0.55
C VAL A 12 7.41 12.72 -0.34
N ARG A 13 8.26 13.64 0.11
CA ARG A 13 9.44 14.04 -0.66
C ARG A 13 10.61 13.08 -0.51
N ASN A 14 11.01 12.76 0.71
CA ASN A 14 12.31 12.14 0.97
C ASN A 14 12.25 10.62 1.07
N LEU A 15 11.13 10.04 1.51
CA LEU A 15 10.95 8.59 1.62
C LEU A 15 10.35 8.03 0.33
N VAL A 16 9.20 8.59 -0.09
CA VAL A 16 8.47 8.17 -1.28
C VAL A 16 9.20 8.62 -2.54
N GLY A 17 9.75 9.85 -2.54
CA GLY A 17 10.61 10.35 -3.61
C GLY A 17 9.94 11.29 -4.61
N PHE A 18 8.72 11.76 -4.33
CA PHE A 18 8.07 12.69 -5.25
C PHE A 18 8.85 14.00 -5.34
N GLY A 19 9.05 14.49 -6.56
CA GLY A 19 9.88 15.67 -6.82
C GLY A 19 11.38 15.37 -6.96
N MET A 20 11.84 14.13 -6.74
CA MET A 20 13.23 13.76 -7.03
C MET A 20 13.45 13.56 -8.54
N PRO A 21 14.69 13.71 -9.04
CA PRO A 21 15.05 13.37 -10.42
C PRO A 21 14.74 11.92 -10.80
N MET A 22 14.39 11.69 -12.07
CA MET A 22 13.99 10.36 -12.56
C MET A 22 15.11 9.31 -12.54
N ASP A 23 16.38 9.70 -12.51
CA ASP A 23 17.52 8.80 -12.39
C ASP A 23 17.80 8.37 -10.93
N GLN A 24 17.18 9.03 -9.95
CA GLN A 24 17.29 8.65 -8.54
C GLN A 24 16.34 7.52 -8.17
N THR A 25 16.76 6.69 -7.23
CA THR A 25 15.93 5.63 -6.65
C THR A 25 15.59 6.01 -5.21
N PRO A 26 14.33 6.37 -4.92
CA PRO A 26 13.96 6.80 -3.58
C PRO A 26 13.96 5.64 -2.57
N PRO A 27 14.13 5.92 -1.26
CA PRO A 27 14.25 4.89 -0.24
C PRO A 27 13.09 3.89 -0.20
N MET A 28 11.86 4.33 -0.50
CA MET A 28 10.66 3.47 -0.52
C MET A 28 10.78 2.29 -1.50
N VAL A 29 11.42 2.50 -2.64
CA VAL A 29 11.48 1.51 -3.74
C VAL A 29 12.86 0.87 -3.89
N LEU A 30 13.75 1.04 -2.91
CA LEU A 30 14.95 0.22 -2.81
C LEU A 30 14.53 -1.25 -2.63
N ASP A 31 15.23 -2.17 -3.29
CA ASP A 31 14.88 -3.59 -3.24
C ASP A 31 14.82 -4.13 -1.80
N PHE A 32 15.79 -3.77 -0.97
CA PHE A 32 15.78 -4.11 0.46
C PHE A 32 14.53 -3.56 1.19
N SER A 33 14.13 -2.32 0.93
CA SER A 33 12.93 -1.72 1.54
C SER A 33 11.67 -2.47 1.11
N LEU A 34 11.56 -2.80 -0.19
CA LEU A 34 10.42 -3.54 -0.72
C LEU A 34 10.30 -4.94 -0.10
N GLN A 35 11.42 -5.65 -0.02
CA GLN A 35 11.51 -6.98 0.59
C GLN A 35 11.21 -6.95 2.10
N MET A 36 11.63 -5.90 2.80
CA MET A 36 11.45 -5.76 4.24
C MET A 36 10.04 -5.33 4.63
N VAL A 37 9.47 -4.35 3.93
CA VAL A 37 8.17 -3.75 4.29
C VAL A 37 7.00 -4.56 3.72
N TRP A 38 7.07 -4.99 2.46
CA TRP A 38 5.95 -5.64 1.77
C TRP A 38 6.19 -7.13 1.47
N GLY A 39 7.45 -7.57 1.42
CA GLY A 39 7.79 -8.98 1.31
C GLY A 39 7.13 -9.89 2.36
N PRO A 40 6.93 -9.47 3.63
CA PRO A 40 6.23 -10.28 4.62
C PRO A 40 4.78 -10.59 4.24
N GLU A 41 4.08 -9.67 3.56
CA GLU A 41 2.68 -9.87 3.15
C GLU A 41 2.54 -11.04 2.18
N ILE A 42 3.45 -11.16 1.22
CA ILE A 42 3.48 -12.29 0.27
C ILE A 42 3.72 -13.62 0.99
N ARG A 43 4.55 -13.63 2.04
CA ARG A 43 4.82 -14.83 2.85
C ARG A 43 3.59 -15.24 3.66
N ILE A 44 2.93 -14.27 4.31
CA ILE A 44 1.69 -14.50 5.05
C ILE A 44 0.59 -15.04 4.13
N LEU A 45 0.46 -14.50 2.91
CA LEU A 45 -0.48 -15.01 1.92
C LEU A 45 -0.15 -16.44 1.47
N ALA A 46 1.14 -16.74 1.27
CA ALA A 46 1.59 -18.08 0.90
C ALA A 46 1.26 -19.11 1.99
N ASP A 47 1.55 -18.78 3.25
CA ASP A 47 1.20 -19.61 4.40
C ASP A 47 -0.32 -19.83 4.50
N GLY A 48 -1.11 -18.76 4.36
CA GLY A 48 -2.58 -18.84 4.43
C GLY A 48 -3.23 -19.63 3.30
N LEU A 49 -2.57 -19.68 2.12
CA LEU A 49 -3.03 -20.44 0.96
C LEU A 49 -2.41 -21.84 0.88
N GLY A 50 -1.45 -22.16 1.75
CA GLY A 50 -0.75 -23.44 1.76
C GLY A 50 0.11 -23.69 0.53
N VAL A 51 0.76 -22.65 0.00
CA VAL A 51 1.65 -22.73 -1.17
C VAL A 51 3.09 -22.44 -0.80
N GLU A 52 4.03 -23.15 -1.41
CA GLU A 52 5.47 -22.92 -1.23
C GLU A 52 5.98 -21.92 -2.27
N LEU A 53 6.68 -20.88 -1.82
CA LEU A 53 7.28 -19.87 -2.68
C LEU A 53 8.64 -20.33 -3.21
N ASP A 54 8.84 -20.25 -4.52
CA ASP A 54 10.16 -20.44 -5.13
C ASP A 54 11.08 -19.24 -4.83
N GLU A 55 10.53 -18.03 -4.93
CA GLU A 55 11.22 -16.76 -4.71
C GLU A 55 10.23 -15.59 -4.56
N ILE A 56 10.75 -14.44 -4.15
CA ILE A 56 10.04 -13.16 -4.18
C ILE A 56 10.81 -12.17 -5.05
N ARG A 57 10.13 -11.62 -6.06
CA ARG A 57 10.68 -10.62 -6.97
C ARG A 57 10.01 -9.26 -6.77
N THR A 58 10.75 -8.20 -7.07
CA THR A 58 10.24 -6.82 -7.06
C THR A 58 10.23 -6.26 -8.49
N ALA A 59 9.25 -5.42 -8.80
CA ALA A 59 9.22 -4.64 -10.03
C ALA A 59 8.80 -3.22 -9.71
N VAL A 60 9.46 -2.22 -10.30
CA VAL A 60 9.20 -0.79 -10.03
C VAL A 60 9.13 -0.05 -11.35
N GLU A 61 8.10 0.77 -11.49
CA GLU A 61 7.89 1.69 -12.60
C GLU A 61 7.71 3.11 -12.06
N LYS A 62 8.41 4.06 -12.68
CA LYS A 62 8.35 5.49 -12.35
C LYS A 62 7.75 6.26 -13.53
N ARG A 63 7.01 7.32 -13.24
CA ARG A 63 6.55 8.28 -14.25
C ARG A 63 6.90 9.71 -13.82
N PRO A 64 7.40 10.53 -14.76
CA PRO A 64 7.65 11.94 -14.48
C PRO A 64 6.35 12.74 -14.44
N LEU A 65 6.37 13.88 -13.76
CA LEU A 65 5.37 14.94 -13.95
C LEU A 65 5.51 15.55 -15.35
N GLU A 66 4.40 15.73 -16.05
CA GLU A 66 4.34 16.40 -17.37
C GLU A 66 4.18 17.92 -17.27
N LYS A 67 3.97 18.44 -16.05
CA LYS A 67 3.87 19.86 -15.73
C LYS A 67 4.32 20.09 -14.29
N THR A 68 4.82 21.28 -13.98
CA THR A 68 5.02 21.70 -12.59
C THR A 68 3.67 21.84 -11.89
N ILE A 69 3.56 21.33 -10.67
CA ILE A 69 2.36 21.41 -9.85
C ILE A 69 2.67 22.07 -8.50
N HIS A 70 1.64 22.60 -7.86
CA HIS A 70 1.69 23.07 -6.47
C HIS A 70 0.80 22.19 -5.60
N VAL A 71 1.34 21.72 -4.47
CA VAL A 71 0.57 20.99 -3.45
C VAL A 71 0.58 21.82 -2.17
N ASP A 72 -0.61 22.16 -1.68
CA ASP A 72 -0.78 22.91 -0.44
C ASP A 72 -0.05 22.20 0.73
N GLY A 73 0.75 22.95 1.48
CA GLY A 73 1.54 22.41 2.60
C GLY A 73 2.83 21.67 2.19
N MET A 74 3.01 21.34 0.90
CA MET A 74 4.24 20.69 0.41
C MET A 74 5.03 21.52 -0.60
N GLY A 75 4.43 22.54 -1.20
CA GLY A 75 5.07 23.42 -2.18
C GLY A 75 5.07 22.84 -3.59
N GLU A 76 6.05 23.26 -4.40
CA GLU A 76 6.11 22.92 -5.83
C GLU A 76 6.81 21.58 -6.10
N PHE A 77 6.29 20.85 -7.09
CA PHE A 77 6.94 19.68 -7.68
C PHE A 77 7.17 19.97 -9.16
N GLU A 78 8.42 19.97 -9.59
CA GLU A 78 8.83 20.44 -10.92
C GLU A 78 8.50 19.41 -12.02
N GLU A 79 8.18 19.91 -13.21
CA GLU A 79 8.09 19.10 -14.44
C GLU A 79 9.34 18.21 -14.62
N GLY A 80 9.14 16.96 -15.06
CA GLY A 80 10.23 16.02 -15.31
C GLY A 80 10.73 15.27 -14.07
N THR A 81 10.31 15.66 -12.87
CA THR A 81 10.61 14.93 -11.62
C THR A 81 9.64 13.77 -11.39
N ILE A 82 9.96 12.83 -10.50
CA ILE A 82 9.10 11.69 -10.18
C ILE A 82 7.73 12.19 -9.68
N GLY A 83 6.68 11.85 -10.43
CA GLY A 83 5.29 12.20 -10.15
C GLY A 83 4.39 11.01 -9.83
N ALA A 84 4.74 9.80 -10.29
CA ALA A 84 4.04 8.57 -9.94
C ALA A 84 4.98 7.38 -9.81
N LEU A 85 4.62 6.46 -8.91
CA LEU A 85 5.30 5.20 -8.63
C LEU A 85 4.29 4.05 -8.65
N ARG A 86 4.66 3.01 -9.37
CA ARG A 86 3.96 1.71 -9.37
C ARG A 86 4.97 0.63 -9.06
N PHE A 87 4.69 -0.21 -8.09
CA PHE A 87 5.56 -1.35 -7.81
C PHE A 87 4.78 -2.61 -7.43
N GLU A 88 5.38 -3.75 -7.74
CA GLU A 88 4.87 -5.08 -7.41
C GLU A 88 5.86 -5.82 -6.52
N ILE A 89 5.35 -6.54 -5.53
CA ILE A 89 6.05 -7.63 -4.85
C ILE A 89 5.36 -8.92 -5.30
N GLN A 90 6.14 -9.80 -5.92
CA GLN A 90 5.65 -10.97 -6.64
C GLN A 90 6.13 -12.24 -5.96
N GLY A 91 5.20 -13.01 -5.39
CA GLY A 91 5.43 -14.38 -4.95
C GLY A 91 5.38 -15.34 -6.13
N ILE A 92 6.51 -15.96 -6.43
CA ILE A 92 6.66 -16.92 -7.51
C ILE A 92 6.40 -18.33 -6.98
N VAL A 93 5.53 -19.08 -7.64
CA VAL A 93 5.21 -20.48 -7.32
C VAL A 93 5.18 -21.27 -8.62
N ASN A 94 5.97 -22.34 -8.70
CA ASN A 94 6.20 -23.13 -9.92
C ASN A 94 6.57 -22.25 -11.13
N GLY A 95 7.46 -21.28 -10.91
CA GLY A 95 7.95 -20.36 -11.94
C GLY A 95 6.93 -19.32 -12.43
N LYS A 96 5.78 -19.15 -11.77
CA LYS A 96 4.73 -18.18 -12.13
C LYS A 96 4.45 -17.20 -11.00
N LYS A 97 4.12 -15.95 -11.32
CA LYS A 97 3.59 -14.97 -10.35
C LYS A 97 2.21 -15.43 -9.87
N LEU A 98 2.14 -16.02 -8.68
CA LEU A 98 0.87 -16.49 -8.11
C LEU A 98 0.28 -15.46 -7.16
N LEU A 99 1.12 -14.80 -6.36
CA LEU A 99 0.74 -13.81 -5.37
C LEU A 99 1.36 -12.48 -5.76
N VAL A 100 0.57 -11.41 -5.87
CA VAL A 100 1.07 -10.08 -6.24
C VAL A 100 0.44 -9.06 -5.30
N MET A 101 1.30 -8.33 -4.60
CA MET A 101 0.93 -7.07 -3.96
C MET A 101 1.38 -5.96 -4.92
N GLU A 102 0.44 -5.14 -5.38
CA GLU A 102 0.71 -3.98 -6.20
C GLU A 102 0.38 -2.70 -5.44
N HIS A 103 1.28 -1.72 -5.51
CA HIS A 103 1.07 -0.40 -4.95
C HIS A 103 1.17 0.66 -6.04
N ILE A 104 0.15 1.50 -6.16
CA ILE A 104 0.09 2.59 -7.13
C ILE A 104 -0.14 3.91 -6.41
N THR A 105 0.85 4.80 -6.50
CA THR A 105 0.83 6.12 -5.89
C THR A 105 1.30 7.20 -6.86
N ARG A 106 0.74 8.41 -6.70
CA ARG A 106 1.04 9.59 -7.50
C ARG A 106 0.90 10.85 -6.65
N ILE A 107 1.61 11.92 -6.97
CA ILE A 107 1.46 13.22 -6.31
C ILE A 107 0.40 14.11 -6.98
N ASP A 108 0.02 13.76 -8.21
CA ASP A 108 -0.99 14.48 -9.00
C ASP A 108 -1.90 13.48 -9.71
N ASP A 109 -3.19 13.79 -9.80
CA ASP A 109 -4.16 12.90 -10.42
C ASP A 109 -4.01 12.81 -11.94
N ASP A 110 -3.37 13.79 -12.59
CA ASP A 110 -3.07 13.75 -14.02
C ASP A 110 -1.75 13.01 -14.33
N CYS A 111 -0.99 12.58 -13.31
CA CYS A 111 0.26 11.83 -13.52
C CYS A 111 0.01 10.31 -13.61
N ALA A 112 0.40 9.73 -14.73
CA ALA A 112 0.13 8.32 -15.09
C ALA A 112 -1.38 7.97 -15.10
N PRO A 113 -2.20 8.71 -15.87
CA PRO A 113 -3.65 8.52 -15.89
C PRO A 113 -4.08 7.19 -16.54
N ASP A 114 -3.17 6.55 -17.28
CA ASP A 114 -3.33 5.23 -17.89
C ASP A 114 -3.18 4.07 -16.90
N TRP A 115 -2.62 4.32 -15.71
CA TRP A 115 -2.53 3.32 -14.65
C TRP A 115 -3.87 3.10 -13.96
N PRO A 116 -4.07 1.95 -13.27
CA PRO A 116 -5.30 1.71 -12.52
C PRO A 116 -5.64 2.84 -11.53
N TYR A 117 -6.94 3.16 -11.47
CA TYR A 117 -7.56 4.01 -10.47
C TYR A 117 -8.57 3.19 -9.65
N PRO A 118 -8.87 3.62 -8.42
CA PRO A 118 -9.95 3.03 -7.66
C PRO A 118 -11.27 3.18 -8.46
N PRO A 119 -12.18 2.18 -8.41
CA PRO A 119 -13.48 2.27 -9.09
C PRO A 119 -14.32 3.49 -8.68
N THR A 120 -14.14 3.95 -7.44
CA THR A 120 -14.79 5.14 -6.86
C THR A 120 -13.82 5.88 -5.93
N GLY A 121 -13.98 7.19 -5.76
CA GLY A 121 -13.16 7.97 -4.83
C GLY A 121 -11.70 8.13 -5.27
N GLN A 122 -10.80 8.43 -4.31
CA GLN A 122 -9.40 8.81 -4.58
C GLN A 122 -8.36 7.79 -4.11
N GLY A 123 -8.80 6.74 -3.39
CA GLY A 123 -7.95 5.62 -2.96
C GLY A 123 -8.78 4.42 -2.52
N SER A 124 -8.22 3.23 -2.66
CA SER A 124 -8.82 1.98 -2.23
C SER A 124 -7.75 0.92 -1.99
N HIS A 125 -8.11 -0.10 -1.22
CA HIS A 125 -7.43 -1.40 -1.25
C HIS A 125 -8.29 -2.35 -2.07
N GLN A 126 -7.68 -3.07 -3.01
CA GLN A 126 -8.40 -3.99 -3.87
C GLN A 126 -7.76 -5.38 -3.80
N VAL A 127 -8.62 -6.39 -3.63
CA VAL A 127 -8.24 -7.79 -3.70
C VAL A 127 -8.86 -8.37 -4.96
N GLN A 128 -8.03 -8.94 -5.83
CA GLN A 128 -8.45 -9.65 -7.02
C GLN A 128 -8.01 -11.11 -6.92
N ILE A 129 -8.97 -12.03 -7.03
CA ILE A 129 -8.73 -13.47 -7.01
C ILE A 129 -9.23 -14.03 -8.35
N THR A 130 -8.32 -14.61 -9.12
CA THR A 130 -8.68 -15.30 -10.36
C THR A 130 -8.83 -16.79 -10.10
N GLY A 131 -10.00 -17.36 -10.38
CA GLY A 131 -10.29 -18.75 -10.06
C GLY A 131 -11.69 -19.19 -10.47
N LYS A 132 -12.26 -20.11 -9.69
CA LYS A 132 -13.63 -20.60 -9.86
C LYS A 132 -14.37 -20.52 -8.52
N PRO A 133 -15.14 -19.44 -8.25
CA PRO A 133 -15.30 -18.23 -9.06
C PRO A 133 -14.08 -17.30 -8.99
N SER A 134 -14.01 -16.33 -9.90
CA SER A 134 -13.17 -15.15 -9.71
C SER A 134 -13.89 -14.14 -8.80
N LEU A 135 -13.14 -13.48 -7.93
CA LEU A 135 -13.66 -12.51 -6.97
C LEU A 135 -12.88 -11.19 -7.09
N GLN A 136 -13.59 -10.09 -6.92
CA GLN A 136 -12.99 -8.76 -6.79
C GLN A 136 -13.65 -8.07 -5.60
N VAL A 137 -12.84 -7.64 -4.64
CA VAL A 137 -13.29 -6.89 -3.46
C VAL A 137 -12.55 -5.57 -3.45
N THR A 138 -13.29 -4.46 -3.38
CA THR A 138 -12.72 -3.12 -3.24
C THR A 138 -13.17 -2.54 -1.91
N VAL A 139 -12.21 -2.07 -1.12
CA VAL A 139 -12.46 -1.48 0.20
C VAL A 139 -12.00 -0.03 0.19
N HIS A 140 -12.90 0.85 0.63
CA HIS A 140 -12.63 2.26 0.86
C HIS A 140 -12.69 2.53 2.36
N GLY A 141 -11.67 3.19 2.88
CA GLY A 141 -11.68 3.72 4.25
C GLY A 141 -12.00 5.20 4.21
N GLU A 142 -12.78 5.65 5.18
CA GLU A 142 -13.01 7.06 5.45
C GLU A 142 -12.74 7.29 6.94
N GLU A 143 -12.12 8.42 7.26
CA GLU A 143 -11.88 8.85 8.63
C GLU A 143 -12.45 10.26 8.82
N HIS A 144 -13.11 10.51 9.94
CA HIS A 144 -13.73 11.80 10.22
C HIS A 144 -12.70 12.83 10.73
N GLY A 145 -11.61 12.37 11.36
CA GLY A 145 -10.54 13.22 11.88
C GLY A 145 -9.48 13.62 10.86
N GLU A 146 -9.30 12.83 9.79
CA GLU A 146 -8.34 13.07 8.72
C GLU A 146 -9.05 12.88 7.38
N ARG A 147 -9.12 13.93 6.56
CA ARG A 147 -9.96 13.93 5.35
C ARG A 147 -9.35 13.07 4.25
N GLY A 148 -10.23 12.52 3.40
CA GLY A 148 -9.85 11.85 2.16
C GLY A 148 -9.30 10.44 2.36
N ALA A 149 -8.78 9.87 1.28
CA ALA A 149 -8.36 8.47 1.25
C ALA A 149 -7.13 8.18 2.14
N ALA A 150 -6.27 9.18 2.37
CA ALA A 150 -5.14 9.08 3.30
C ALA A 150 -5.59 8.76 4.73
N GLY A 151 -6.57 9.52 5.24
CA GLY A 151 -7.13 9.30 6.57
C GLY A 151 -7.75 7.92 6.75
N GLY A 152 -8.51 7.45 5.76
CA GLY A 152 -9.06 6.09 5.78
C GLY A 152 -7.99 4.99 5.82
N GLY A 153 -6.92 5.15 5.03
CA GLY A 153 -5.77 4.24 5.05
C GLY A 153 -5.06 4.24 6.40
N ASN A 154 -4.72 5.41 6.92
CA ASN A 154 -4.05 5.57 8.21
C ASN A 154 -4.89 5.00 9.36
N GLY A 155 -6.19 5.32 9.37
CA GLY A 155 -7.13 4.84 10.38
C GLY A 155 -7.26 3.32 10.37
N THR A 156 -7.40 2.69 9.20
CA THR A 156 -7.48 1.22 9.11
C THR A 156 -6.19 0.53 9.56
N ALA A 157 -5.01 1.08 9.21
CA ALA A 157 -3.72 0.57 9.67
C ALA A 157 -3.57 0.68 11.20
N ALA A 158 -3.88 1.85 11.78
CA ALA A 158 -3.83 2.05 13.23
C ALA A 158 -4.82 1.14 13.97
N ASN A 159 -6.06 1.03 13.48
CA ASN A 159 -7.09 0.20 14.08
C ASN A 159 -6.71 -1.28 14.04
N ARG A 160 -6.05 -1.77 12.98
CA ARG A 160 -5.54 -3.15 12.91
C ARG A 160 -4.59 -3.48 14.07
N ILE A 161 -3.71 -2.55 14.43
CA ILE A 161 -2.73 -2.71 15.51
C ILE A 161 -3.42 -2.64 16.87
N VAL A 162 -4.22 -1.59 17.12
CA VAL A 162 -4.91 -1.40 18.41
C VAL A 162 -5.87 -2.57 18.69
N ASN A 163 -6.61 -3.02 17.69
CA ASN A 163 -7.55 -4.13 17.84
C ASN A 163 -6.87 -5.49 17.99
N ALA A 164 -5.58 -5.60 17.68
CA ALA A 164 -4.81 -6.82 17.92
C ALA A 164 -4.37 -6.96 19.38
N ILE A 165 -4.34 -5.87 20.16
CA ILE A 165 -3.81 -5.87 21.55
C ILE A 165 -4.45 -6.96 22.41
N PRO A 166 -5.79 -7.12 22.48
CA PRO A 166 -6.38 -8.17 23.32
C PRO A 166 -5.93 -9.58 22.91
N ALA A 167 -5.90 -9.86 21.60
CA ALA A 167 -5.49 -11.17 21.09
C ALA A 167 -4.00 -11.45 21.38
N VAL A 168 -3.14 -10.44 21.30
CA VAL A 168 -1.72 -10.55 21.65
C VAL A 168 -1.53 -10.76 23.16
N CYS A 169 -2.30 -10.07 24.00
CA CYS A 169 -2.23 -10.26 25.46
C CYS A 169 -2.76 -11.62 25.93
N GLU A 170 -3.71 -12.20 25.20
CA GLU A 170 -4.30 -13.53 25.49
C GLU A 170 -3.47 -14.70 24.95
N ALA A 171 -2.51 -14.44 24.03
CA ALA A 171 -1.70 -15.48 23.41
C ALA A 171 -0.59 -16.03 24.33
N ASP A 172 -0.15 -17.26 24.06
CA ASP A 172 1.01 -17.85 24.71
C ASP A 172 2.30 -17.07 24.38
N SER A 173 3.32 -17.22 25.22
CA SER A 173 4.61 -16.57 24.99
C SER A 173 5.27 -17.08 23.70
N GLY A 174 5.68 -16.15 22.84
CA GLY A 174 6.33 -16.47 21.58
C GLY A 174 6.06 -15.44 20.49
N VAL A 175 6.47 -15.76 19.26
CA VAL A 175 6.13 -14.98 18.07
C VAL A 175 4.75 -15.45 17.59
N LEU A 176 3.80 -14.52 17.53
CA LEU A 176 2.45 -14.80 17.04
C LEU A 176 2.37 -14.55 15.54
N HIS A 177 1.86 -15.52 14.78
CA HIS A 177 1.67 -15.32 13.35
C HIS A 177 0.46 -14.42 13.10
N PRO A 178 0.49 -13.50 12.10
CA PRO A 178 -0.65 -12.62 11.83
C PRO A 178 -1.96 -13.34 11.49
N LEU A 179 -1.89 -14.58 11.00
CA LEU A 179 -3.07 -15.42 10.73
C LEU A 179 -3.68 -16.03 12.01
N ASP A 180 -2.91 -16.11 13.09
CA ASP A 180 -3.40 -16.62 14.39
C ASP A 180 -4.14 -15.54 15.20
N ILE A 181 -4.04 -14.28 14.76
CA ILE A 181 -4.78 -13.17 15.35
C ILE A 181 -6.19 -13.19 14.76
N SER A 182 -7.16 -13.61 15.57
CA SER A 182 -8.59 -13.64 15.22
C SER A 182 -9.05 -12.33 14.56
N PRO A 183 -9.96 -12.39 13.56
CA PRO A 183 -10.51 -11.18 12.95
C PRO A 183 -11.07 -10.22 14.01
N LEU A 184 -10.68 -8.96 13.82
CA LEU A 184 -10.88 -7.76 14.62
C LEU A 184 -12.07 -7.82 15.62
N ARG A 185 -11.81 -7.62 16.91
CA ARG A 185 -12.86 -7.32 17.92
C ARG A 185 -13.34 -5.87 17.74
N LEU A 186 -14.17 -5.62 16.74
CA LEU A 186 -14.63 -4.27 16.35
C LEU A 186 -15.76 -3.69 17.22
N GLY A 187 -16.31 -4.47 18.15
CA GLY A 187 -17.52 -4.08 18.90
C GLY A 187 -17.42 -2.74 19.63
N ALA A 188 -16.23 -2.33 20.06
CA ALA A 188 -16.01 -1.04 20.72
C ALA A 188 -15.94 0.16 19.76
N GLN A 189 -15.75 -0.07 18.46
CA GLN A 189 -15.60 0.96 17.42
C GLN A 189 -16.88 1.17 16.60
N ILE A 190 -17.82 0.23 16.68
CA ILE A 190 -19.12 0.35 16.02
C ILE A 190 -20.01 1.24 16.90
N ARG A 191 -20.36 2.42 16.38
CA ARG A 191 -21.42 3.23 16.98
C ARG A 191 -22.78 2.59 16.65
N PRO A 192 -23.70 2.52 17.61
CA PRO A 192 -25.06 2.04 17.36
C PRO A 192 -25.84 2.97 16.42
#